data_AF-A0A8S3DUH3-F1
#
_entry.id   AF-A0A8S3DUH3-F1
#
_cell.length_a   1.000
_cell.length_b   1.000
_cell.length_c   1.000
_cell.angle_alpha   90.00
_cell.angle_beta   90.00
_cell.angle_gamma   90.00
#
_symmetry.space_group_name_H-M   'P 1'
#
loop_
_entity.id
_entity.type
_entity.pdbx_description
1 polymer ?
#
loop_
_entity_poly.entity_id
_entity_poly.type
_entity_poly.pdbx_seq_one_letter_code
_entity_poly.pdbx_strand_id
1 'polypeptide(L)'
;MAYFGPSPQFLAEYTATKRLCIDTWFLKFDYSHAVFFLGNAELEKKLTDEQLQYVRHRYRMNKYASSMEIRQIVTQLYIDDSEFYIDLMEWFSHRRSIEYENEQYRYQLARIAA
;
A
#
# COMPACT_ATOMS: atom_id res chain seq x y z
N MET A 1 -28.34 39.86 -16.04
CA MET A 1 -28.09 38.52 -16.59
C MET A 1 -28.38 37.53 -15.46
N ALA A 2 -29.51 36.82 -15.51
CA ALA A 2 -29.87 35.88 -14.44
C ALA A 2 -28.97 34.64 -14.55
N TYR A 3 -28.24 34.33 -13.48
CA TYR A 3 -27.41 33.14 -13.39
C TYR A 3 -28.33 31.94 -13.19
N PHE A 4 -28.56 31.15 -14.25
CA PHE A 4 -29.25 29.88 -14.15
C PHE A 4 -28.29 28.87 -13.52
N GLY A 5 -28.48 28.59 -12.23
CA GLY A 5 -27.79 27.48 -11.57
C GLY A 5 -28.15 26.13 -12.21
N PRO A 6 -27.29 25.11 -12.07
CA PRO A 6 -27.55 23.79 -12.63
C PRO A 6 -28.87 23.23 -12.09
N SER A 7 -29.62 22.56 -12.97
CA SER A 7 -30.92 22.01 -12.59
C SER A 7 -30.76 20.95 -11.48
N PRO A 8 -31.74 20.80 -10.58
CA PRO A 8 -31.71 19.77 -9.53
C PRO A 8 -31.51 18.35 -10.08
N GLN A 9 -31.96 18.07 -11.31
CA GLN A 9 -31.73 16.81 -12.00
C GLN A 9 -30.25 16.60 -12.36
N PHE A 10 -29.58 17.64 -12.87
CA PHE A 10 -28.14 17.58 -13.15
C PHE A 10 -27.32 17.33 -11.87
N LEU A 11 -27.69 17.98 -10.76
CA LEU A 11 -27.03 17.75 -9.46
C LEU A 11 -27.25 16.33 -8.94
N ALA A 12 -28.46 15.77 -9.10
CA ALA A 12 -28.78 14.41 -8.71
C ALA A 12 -27.99 13.37 -9.54
N GLU A 13 -27.98 13.51 -10.87
CA GLU A 13 -27.22 12.64 -11.78
C GLU A 13 -25.72 12.72 -11.52
N TYR A 14 -25.17 13.92 -11.28
CA TYR A 14 -23.77 14.11 -10.92
C TYR A 14 -23.43 13.44 -9.57
N THR A 15 -24.31 13.51 -8.57
CA THR A 15 -24.11 12.82 -7.29
C THR A 15 -24.23 11.30 -7.39
N ALA A 16 -25.13 10.78 -8.21
CA ALA A 16 -25.27 9.34 -8.46
C ALA A 16 -24.05 8.78 -9.20
N THR A 17 -23.56 9.50 -10.20
CA THR A 17 -22.37 9.11 -10.99
C THR A 17 -21.10 9.15 -10.13
N LYS A 18 -20.96 10.13 -9.23
CA LYS A 18 -19.87 10.17 -8.25
C LYS A 18 -19.90 8.99 -7.27
N ARG A 19 -21.07 8.61 -6.75
CA ARG A 19 -21.19 7.42 -5.89
C ARG A 19 -20.82 6.14 -6.65
N LEU A 20 -21.27 5.99 -7.89
CA LEU A 20 -20.92 4.83 -8.74
C LEU A 20 -19.41 4.72 -9.03
N CYS A 21 -18.73 5.86 -9.23
CA CYS A 21 -17.27 5.90 -9.39
C CYS A 21 -16.52 5.56 -8.10
N ILE A 22 -17.06 5.92 -6.93
CA ILE A 22 -16.45 5.58 -5.63
C ILE A 22 -16.59 4.07 -5.35
N ASP A 23 -17.75 3.48 -5.64
CA ASP A 23 -18.00 2.05 -5.44
C ASP A 23 -17.17 1.16 -6.38
N THR A 24 -16.93 1.60 -7.62
CA THR A 24 -16.07 0.87 -8.57
C THR A 24 -14.58 1.01 -8.27
N TRP A 25 -14.15 2.07 -7.59
CA TRP A 25 -12.77 2.22 -7.11
C TRP A 25 -12.50 1.36 -5.88
N PHE A 26 -13.46 1.23 -4.96
CA PHE A 26 -13.33 0.36 -3.79
C PHE A 26 -13.29 -1.14 -4.15
N LEU A 27 -14.15 -1.60 -5.07
CA LEU A 27 -14.16 -3.01 -5.49
C LEU A 27 -12.91 -3.45 -6.28
N LYS A 28 -12.22 -2.52 -6.96
CA LYS A 28 -10.90 -2.81 -7.56
C LYS A 28 -9.75 -2.71 -6.55
N PHE A 29 -9.97 -2.09 -5.40
CA PHE A 29 -8.98 -1.98 -4.33
C PHE A 29 -8.88 -3.26 -3.49
N ASP A 30 -10.01 -3.95 -3.24
CA ASP A 30 -10.05 -5.13 -2.37
C ASP A 30 -9.39 -6.38 -2.97
N TYR A 31 -9.46 -6.61 -4.28
CA TYR A 31 -8.87 -7.81 -4.89
C TYR A 31 -7.34 -7.73 -4.98
N SER A 32 -6.82 -6.53 -5.21
CA SER A 32 -5.37 -6.29 -5.14
C SER A 32 -4.89 -6.40 -3.70
N HIS A 33 -5.57 -5.77 -2.73
CA HIS A 33 -5.20 -5.84 -1.33
C HIS A 33 -5.25 -7.27 -0.75
N ALA A 34 -6.27 -8.07 -1.04
CA ALA A 34 -6.38 -9.44 -0.51
C ALA A 34 -5.24 -10.37 -0.99
N VAL A 35 -4.78 -10.20 -2.24
CA VAL A 35 -3.59 -10.90 -2.76
C VAL A 35 -2.31 -10.37 -2.10
N PHE A 36 -2.20 -9.05 -1.88
CA PHE A 36 -1.06 -8.43 -1.15
C PHE A 36 -0.99 -8.80 0.34
N PHE A 37 -2.13 -9.06 1.00
CA PHE A 37 -2.17 -9.43 2.42
C PHE A 37 -1.72 -10.88 2.68
N LEU A 38 -2.01 -11.81 1.76
CA LEU A 38 -1.61 -13.21 1.88
C LEU A 38 -0.08 -13.37 1.73
N GLY A 39 0.56 -12.64 0.80
CA GLY A 39 2.02 -12.70 0.59
C GLY A 39 2.86 -12.27 1.80
N ASN A 40 2.39 -11.31 2.60
CA ASN A 40 3.12 -10.80 3.78
C ASN A 40 3.21 -11.84 4.92
N ALA A 41 2.11 -12.55 5.21
CA ALA A 41 2.11 -13.61 6.22
C ALA A 41 2.91 -14.83 5.78
N GLU A 42 3.11 -15.03 4.48
CA GLU A 42 3.93 -16.11 3.94
C GLU A 42 5.42 -15.78 3.97
N LEU A 43 5.83 -14.54 3.64
CA LEU A 43 7.24 -14.13 3.71
C LEU A 43 7.81 -14.26 5.14
N GLU A 44 7.07 -13.81 6.16
CA GLU A 44 7.54 -13.90 7.55
C GLU A 44 7.64 -15.36 8.04
N LYS A 45 6.94 -16.32 7.40
CA LYS A 45 7.08 -17.76 7.68
C LYS A 45 8.25 -18.42 6.93
N LYS A 46 8.63 -17.88 5.76
CA LYS A 46 9.75 -18.37 4.94
C LYS A 46 11.12 -17.98 5.52
N LEU A 47 11.17 -17.00 6.42
CA LEU A 47 12.39 -16.46 7.00
C LEU A 47 12.61 -16.95 8.43
N THR A 48 13.87 -17.25 8.76
CA THR A 48 14.30 -17.36 10.16
C THR A 48 14.26 -15.99 10.85
N ASP A 49 14.22 -15.96 12.18
CA ASP A 49 14.21 -14.71 12.94
C ASP A 49 15.39 -13.80 12.60
N GLU A 50 16.59 -14.36 12.40
CA GLU A 50 17.80 -13.61 12.02
C GLU A 50 17.67 -12.99 10.63
N GLN A 51 17.16 -13.75 9.66
CA GLN A 51 16.95 -13.27 8.29
C GLN A 51 15.84 -12.19 8.26
N LEU A 52 14.78 -12.36 9.05
CA LEU A 52 13.72 -11.37 9.18
C LEU A 52 14.22 -10.09 9.85
N GLN A 53 15.07 -10.21 10.88
CA GLN A 53 15.74 -9.06 11.48
C GLN A 53 16.64 -8.33 10.47
N TYR A 54 17.38 -9.07 9.65
CA TYR A 54 18.18 -8.50 8.57
C TYR A 54 17.30 -7.73 7.56
N VAL A 55 16.22 -8.33 7.07
CA VAL A 55 15.28 -7.67 6.15
C VAL A 55 14.69 -6.39 6.76
N ARG A 56 14.25 -6.47 8.02
CA ARG A 56 13.73 -5.30 8.76
C ARG A 56 14.79 -4.21 8.93
N HIS A 57 16.04 -4.59 9.19
CA HIS A 57 17.16 -3.65 9.26
C HIS A 57 17.38 -2.96 7.90
N ARG A 58 17.43 -3.71 6.80
CA ARG A 58 17.61 -3.17 5.45
C ARG A 58 16.49 -2.20 5.06
N TYR A 59 15.24 -2.53 5.41
CA TYR A 59 14.10 -1.65 5.20
C TYR A 59 14.19 -0.33 5.99
N ARG A 60 14.64 -0.39 7.25
CA ARG A 60 14.86 0.83 8.05
C ARG A 60 15.94 1.72 7.45
N MET A 61 16.98 1.13 6.86
CA MET A 61 18.06 1.87 6.21
C MET A 61 17.60 2.51 4.88
N ASN A 62 16.82 1.79 4.08
CA ASN A 62 16.25 2.32 2.85
C ASN A 62 14.84 1.77 2.60
N LYS A 63 13.82 2.58 2.93
CA LYS A 63 12.41 2.22 2.73
C LYS A 63 12.02 2.08 1.25
N TYR A 64 12.74 2.77 0.37
CA TYR A 64 12.51 2.81 -1.08
C TYR A 64 13.61 2.06 -1.83
N ALA A 65 14.01 0.90 -1.32
CA ALA A 65 14.97 0.04 -1.97
C ALA A 65 14.55 -0.26 -3.42
N SER A 66 15.46 -0.02 -4.34
CA SER A 66 15.35 -0.33 -5.77
C SER A 66 15.33 -1.84 -6.00
N SER A 67 14.85 -2.27 -7.16
CA SER A 67 14.88 -3.69 -7.58
C SER A 67 16.27 -4.32 -7.47
N MET A 68 17.34 -3.53 -7.70
CA MET A 68 18.72 -3.99 -7.56
C MET A 68 19.11 -4.21 -6.09
N GLU A 69 18.72 -3.30 -5.20
CA GLU A 69 18.96 -3.46 -3.76
C GLU A 69 18.15 -4.61 -3.16
N ILE A 70 16.90 -4.80 -3.59
CA ILE A 70 16.09 -5.95 -3.18
C ILE A 70 16.75 -7.25 -3.65
N ARG A 71 17.25 -7.32 -4.89
CA ARG A 71 17.98 -8.49 -5.39
C ARG A 71 19.24 -8.76 -4.57
N GLN A 72 19.98 -7.72 -4.16
CA GLN A 72 21.13 -7.88 -3.26
C GLN A 72 20.72 -8.45 -1.90
N ILE A 73 19.58 -8.04 -1.33
CA ILE A 73 19.06 -8.60 -0.07
C ILE A 73 18.77 -10.09 -0.25
N VAL A 74 18.10 -10.50 -1.33
CA VAL A 74 17.82 -11.92 -1.64
C VAL A 74 19.12 -12.73 -1.75
N THR A 75 20.10 -12.21 -2.49
CA THR A 75 21.42 -12.87 -2.63
C THR A 75 22.13 -13.03 -1.28
N GLN A 76 22.08 -12.02 -0.41
CA GLN A 76 22.70 -12.07 0.92
C GLN A 76 21.98 -13.04 1.88
N LEU A 77 20.70 -13.30 1.64
CA LEU A 77 19.95 -14.30 2.40
C LEU A 77 20.24 -15.73 1.93
N TYR A 78 21.02 -15.91 0.86
CA TYR A 78 21.30 -17.20 0.21
C TYR A 78 20.02 -17.97 -0.17
N ILE A 79 18.96 -17.24 -0.53
CA ILE A 79 17.69 -17.81 -0.99
C ILE A 79 17.65 -17.69 -2.51
N ASP A 80 17.74 -18.82 -3.21
CA ASP A 80 17.63 -18.89 -4.68
C ASP A 80 16.18 -19.22 -5.07
N ASP A 81 15.28 -18.29 -4.76
CA ASP A 81 13.85 -18.42 -5.06
C ASP A 81 13.36 -17.13 -5.71
N SER A 82 12.96 -17.23 -6.98
CA SER A 82 12.40 -16.10 -7.74
C SER A 82 11.07 -15.63 -7.17
N GLU A 83 10.30 -16.51 -6.53
CA GLU A 83 9.05 -16.13 -5.85
C GLU A 83 9.35 -15.31 -4.60
N PHE A 84 10.40 -15.68 -3.85
CA PHE A 84 10.84 -14.92 -2.68
C PHE A 84 11.21 -13.47 -2.99
N TYR A 85 11.80 -13.20 -4.17
CA TYR A 85 12.08 -11.82 -4.61
C TYR A 85 10.78 -11.00 -4.73
N ILE A 86 9.73 -11.59 -5.31
CA ILE A 86 8.43 -10.94 -5.48
C ILE A 86 7.82 -10.67 -4.11
N ASP A 87 7.79 -11.69 -3.25
CA ASP A 87 7.28 -11.57 -1.87
C ASP A 87 8.00 -10.45 -1.11
N LEU A 88 9.32 -10.33 -1.25
CA LEU A 88 10.12 -9.31 -0.58
C LEU A 88 9.81 -7.90 -1.11
N MET A 89 9.61 -7.75 -2.43
CA MET A 89 9.15 -6.49 -3.01
C MET A 89 7.78 -6.08 -2.48
N GLU A 90 6.85 -7.04 -2.41
CA GLU A 90 5.51 -6.81 -1.88
C GLU A 90 5.55 -6.41 -0.40
N TRP A 91 6.36 -7.08 0.40
CA TRP A 91 6.56 -6.74 1.81
C TRP A 91 7.08 -5.31 1.99
N PHE A 92 8.08 -4.89 1.20
CA PHE A 92 8.59 -3.50 1.22
C PHE A 92 7.49 -2.50 0.86
N SER A 93 6.67 -2.81 -0.15
CA SER A 93 5.56 -1.95 -0.57
C SER A 93 4.49 -1.80 0.50
N HIS A 94 4.07 -2.93 1.09
CA HIS A 94 3.06 -2.98 2.13
C HIS A 94 3.49 -2.22 3.39
N ARG A 95 4.74 -2.41 3.84
CA ARG A 95 5.28 -1.67 4.99
C ARG A 95 5.25 -0.16 4.79
N ARG A 96 5.52 0.31 3.57
CA ARG A 96 5.40 1.74 3.25
C ARG A 96 3.96 2.24 3.30
N SER A 97 2.99 1.46 2.80
CA SER A 97 1.57 1.85 2.82
C SER A 97 1.08 2.07 4.25
N ILE A 98 1.40 1.13 5.15
CA ILE A 98 1.05 1.24 6.57
C ILE A 98 1.65 2.50 7.20
N GLU A 99 2.91 2.79 6.91
CA GLU A 99 3.57 3.99 7.45
C GLU A 99 2.94 5.28 6.92
N TYR A 100 2.62 5.32 5.63
CA TYR A 100 1.98 6.47 5.01
C TYR A 100 0.57 6.73 5.58
N GLU A 101 -0.24 5.68 5.74
CA GLU A 101 -1.56 5.78 6.35
C GLU A 101 -1.50 6.26 7.81
N ASN A 102 -0.54 5.74 8.59
CA ASN A 102 -0.30 6.19 9.96
C ASN A 102 0.12 7.66 10.02
N GLU A 103 0.95 8.11 9.08
CA GLU A 103 1.38 9.51 9.00
C GLU A 103 0.21 10.43 8.62
N GLN A 104 -0.60 10.06 7.62
CA GLN A 104 -1.85 10.74 7.25
C GLN A 104 -2.78 10.89 8.45
N TYR A 105 -2.99 9.81 9.21
CA TYR A 105 -3.84 9.81 10.39
C TYR A 105 -3.31 10.75 11.50
N ARG A 106 -1.99 10.74 11.76
CA ARG A 106 -1.37 11.68 12.71
C ARG A 106 -1.59 13.13 12.32
N TYR A 107 -1.46 13.49 11.04
CA TYR A 107 -1.76 14.85 10.57
C TYR A 107 -3.23 15.22 10.74
N GLN A 108 -4.17 14.29 10.49
CA GLN A 108 -5.60 14.54 10.72
C GLN A 108 -5.92 14.81 12.19
N LEU A 109 -5.34 14.04 13.11
CA LEU A 109 -5.51 14.26 14.56
C LEU A 109 -4.92 15.60 15.00
N ALA A 110 -3.74 15.97 14.52
CA ALA A 110 -3.12 17.26 14.83
C ALA A 110 -3.98 18.45 14.35
N ARG A 111 -4.68 18.31 13.22
CA ARG A 111 -5.60 19.33 12.70
C ARG A 111 -6.90 19.47 13.49
N ILE A 112 -7.36 18.42 14.17
CA ILE A 112 -8.56 18.46 15.02
C ILE A 112 -8.23 19.05 16.41
N ALA A 113 -7.01 18.82 16.88
CA ALA A 113 -6.55 19.29 18.19
C ALA A 113 -6.12 20.78 18.20
N ALA A 114 -5.83 21.35 17.03
CA ALA A 114 -5.52 22.77 16.83
C ALA A 114 -6.79 23.60 16.60
#